data_AF-A0A350G414-F1
#
_entry.id   AF-A0A350G414-F1
#
_cell.length_a   1.000
_cell.length_b   1.000
_cell.length_c   1.000
_cell.angle_alpha   90.00
_cell.angle_beta   90.00
_cell.angle_gamma   90.00
#
_symmetry.space_group_name_H-M   'P 1'
#
loop_
_entity.id
_entity.type
_entity.pdbx_description
1 polymer ?
#
loop_
_entity_poly.entity_id
_entity_poly.type
_entity_poly.pdbx_seq_one_letter_code
_entity_poly.pdbx_strand_id
1 'polypeptide(L)'
;MESNTNQSSSVTKIVVGIVAVLLCCALVVIVAAGVIMYQAAQQIPPLDDFPPQDFPTDDSSTPLPVPTLDRTSPDSISADTLDTLNNTLVPENDPYELACRLKAICDVPRTVPGKAYKVGDKENFWISNSDTAEHHQITATLLYITPHSYFWAEEGASVDEGDMKRLMDTFENEIYPTDREFFGEESNPGIDGDPHIFVIYASGLGRNVAGYFNSSDSFNPLVKEFSNAHETYMLSTTQNLADEYTYGVLAHEFVHMIQFASDRNDVSWLGEGFAEVGVFINGYDVGGKDWVYTSNPDLQLTTWGDSVSNNGPHYGQAFLFLTYFLDRFGEDATKALTSNPENDISSVDDT
;
A
#
# COMPACT_ATOMS: atom_id res chain seq x y z
N MET A 1 -3.87 -69.27 -31.13
CA MET A 1 -2.73 -68.41 -31.54
C MET A 1 -3.38 -67.18 -32.14
N GLU A 2 -3.77 -66.22 -31.30
CA GLU A 2 -4.47 -65.02 -31.75
C GLU A 2 -3.69 -63.79 -31.30
N SER A 3 -3.49 -62.91 -32.27
CA SER A 3 -2.86 -61.61 -32.19
C SER A 3 -3.65 -60.67 -31.30
N ASN A 4 -2.97 -59.77 -30.60
CA ASN A 4 -3.50 -58.42 -30.46
C ASN A 4 -2.40 -57.37 -30.61
N THR A 5 -2.71 -56.46 -31.52
CA THR A 5 -1.84 -55.62 -32.32
C THR A 5 -1.83 -54.20 -31.78
N ASN A 6 -0.63 -53.63 -31.62
CA ASN A 6 -0.27 -52.22 -31.78
C ASN A 6 -1.40 -51.17 -31.84
N GLN A 7 -2.04 -50.84 -30.71
CA GLN A 7 -3.03 -49.75 -30.62
C GLN A 7 -2.45 -48.40 -30.16
N SER A 8 -1.14 -48.34 -29.85
CA SER A 8 -0.48 -47.12 -29.33
C SER A 8 -0.07 -46.12 -30.44
N SER A 9 0.27 -46.58 -31.65
CA SER A 9 0.85 -45.71 -32.69
C SER A 9 -0.15 -44.73 -33.33
N SER A 10 -1.45 -45.06 -33.38
CA SER A 10 -2.45 -44.19 -34.03
C SER A 10 -2.85 -43.00 -33.16
N VAL A 11 -2.95 -43.18 -31.84
CA VAL A 11 -3.38 -42.11 -30.92
C VAL A 11 -2.31 -41.01 -30.86
N THR A 12 -1.03 -41.38 -30.76
CA THR A 12 0.08 -40.42 -30.77
C THR A 12 0.13 -39.63 -32.09
N LYS A 13 -0.11 -40.27 -33.23
CA LYS A 13 -0.14 -39.58 -34.54
C LYS A 13 -1.30 -38.60 -34.65
N ILE A 14 -2.46 -38.93 -34.09
CA ILE A 14 -3.63 -38.03 -34.08
C ILE A 14 -3.36 -36.82 -33.17
N VAL A 15 -2.80 -37.02 -31.98
CA VAL A 15 -2.47 -35.93 -31.04
C VAL A 15 -1.42 -35.00 -31.64
N VAL A 16 -0.36 -35.53 -32.26
CA VAL A 16 0.66 -34.72 -32.95
C VAL A 16 0.05 -33.94 -34.13
N GLY A 17 -0.88 -34.55 -34.87
CA GLY A 17 -1.61 -33.86 -35.94
C GLY A 17 -2.46 -32.69 -35.43
N ILE A 18 -3.17 -32.87 -34.31
CA ILE A 18 -3.99 -31.81 -33.69
C ILE A 18 -3.10 -30.68 -33.17
N VAL A 19 -2.00 -30.99 -32.49
CA VAL A 19 -1.06 -29.98 -31.96
C VAL A 19 -0.42 -29.19 -33.11
N ALA A 20 -0.05 -29.84 -34.22
CA ALA A 20 0.48 -29.16 -35.39
C ALA A 20 -0.53 -28.21 -36.04
N VAL A 21 -1.81 -28.60 -36.11
CA VAL A 21 -2.88 -27.74 -36.63
C VAL A 21 -3.12 -26.55 -35.70
N LEU A 22 -3.12 -26.75 -34.38
CA LEU A 22 -3.28 -25.66 -33.41
C LEU A 22 -2.11 -24.67 -33.44
N LEU A 23 -0.88 -25.16 -33.59
CA LEU A 23 0.31 -24.30 -33.78
C LEU A 23 0.24 -23.49 -35.07
N CYS A 24 -0.21 -24.10 -36.17
CA CYS A 24 -0.45 -23.38 -37.42
C CYS A 24 -1.53 -22.30 -37.29
N CYS A 25 -2.64 -22.61 -36.60
CA CYS A 25 -3.69 -21.62 -36.33
C CYS A 25 -3.18 -20.47 -35.46
N ALA A 26 -2.38 -20.76 -34.42
CA ALA A 26 -1.78 -19.74 -33.56
C ALA A 26 -0.82 -18.84 -34.34
N LEU A 27 0.01 -19.40 -35.23
CA LEU A 27 0.90 -18.63 -36.09
C LEU A 27 0.14 -17.69 -37.04
N VAL A 28 -0.99 -18.15 -37.61
CA VAL A 28 -1.84 -17.30 -38.46
C VAL A 28 -2.45 -16.13 -37.67
N VAL A 29 -2.89 -16.38 -36.43
CA VAL A 29 -3.43 -15.32 -35.55
C VAL A 29 -2.34 -14.31 -35.16
N ILE A 30 -1.13 -14.79 -34.83
CA ILE A 30 0.00 -13.91 -34.48
C ILE A 30 0.42 -13.06 -35.68
N VAL A 31 0.48 -13.64 -36.88
CA VAL A 31 0.81 -12.88 -38.10
C VAL A 31 -0.30 -11.87 -38.42
N ALA A 32 -1.57 -12.24 -38.29
CA ALA A 32 -2.68 -11.31 -38.50
C ALA A 32 -2.66 -10.14 -37.50
N ALA A 33 -2.41 -10.42 -36.22
CA ALA A 33 -2.25 -9.40 -35.19
C ALA A 33 -1.04 -8.49 -35.47
N GLY A 34 0.09 -9.06 -35.91
CA GLY A 34 1.27 -8.31 -36.32
C GLY A 34 1.01 -7.39 -37.52
N VAL A 35 0.24 -7.85 -38.51
CA VAL A 35 -0.16 -7.02 -39.66
C VAL A 35 -1.09 -5.88 -39.24
N ILE A 36 -2.05 -6.15 -38.35
CA ILE A 36 -2.96 -5.11 -37.81
C ILE A 36 -2.17 -4.05 -37.03
N MET A 37 -1.26 -4.47 -36.15
CA MET A 37 -0.39 -3.54 -35.41
C MET A 37 0.53 -2.75 -36.33
N TYR A 38 1.11 -3.38 -37.35
CA TYR A 38 1.96 -2.69 -38.33
C TYR A 38 1.17 -1.67 -39.17
N GLN A 39 -0.07 -2.01 -39.56
CA GLN A 39 -0.95 -1.07 -40.26
C GLN A 39 -1.39 0.09 -39.37
N ALA A 40 -1.68 -0.17 -38.09
CA ALA A 40 -1.98 0.88 -37.11
C ALA A 40 -0.77 1.80 -36.88
N ALA A 41 0.44 1.25 -36.78
CA ALA A 41 1.67 2.03 -36.63
C ALA A 41 1.98 2.88 -37.86
N GLN A 42 1.65 2.41 -39.07
CA GLN A 42 1.76 3.17 -40.33
C GLN A 42 0.71 4.29 -40.46
N GLN A 43 -0.37 4.25 -39.67
CA GLN A 43 -1.41 5.28 -39.63
C GLN A 43 -1.09 6.40 -38.63
N ILE A 44 -0.02 6.29 -37.84
CA ILE A 44 0.48 7.38 -37.01
C ILE A 44 1.34 8.27 -37.91
N PRO A 45 0.91 9.52 -38.21
CA PRO A 45 1.72 10.42 -39.01
C PRO A 45 3.05 10.72 -38.27
N PRO A 46 4.18 10.83 -39.00
CA PRO A 46 5.44 11.23 -38.38
C PRO A 46 5.30 12.61 -37.70
N LEU A 47 5.94 12.76 -36.54
CA LEU A 47 5.89 13.95 -35.67
C LEU A 47 6.33 15.27 -36.34
N ASP A 48 6.83 15.23 -37.58
CA ASP A 48 7.35 16.38 -38.32
C ASP A 48 6.35 16.97 -39.34
N ASP A 49 5.13 16.45 -39.45
CA ASP A 49 4.15 16.87 -40.49
C ASP A 49 2.92 17.63 -39.96
N PHE A 50 3.06 18.30 -38.82
CA PHE A 50 2.11 19.36 -38.45
C PHE A 50 2.45 20.63 -39.25
N PRO A 51 1.63 21.05 -40.22
CA PRO A 51 1.82 22.36 -40.82
C PRO A 51 1.75 23.43 -39.71
N PRO A 52 2.50 24.54 -39.81
CA PRO A 52 2.28 25.67 -38.91
C PRO A 52 0.80 25.99 -38.98
N GLN A 53 0.10 25.83 -37.86
CA GLN A 53 -1.29 26.20 -37.79
C GLN A 53 -1.28 27.73 -37.79
N ASP A 54 -1.43 28.32 -38.97
CA ASP A 54 -1.78 29.73 -39.12
C ASP A 54 -3.15 29.89 -38.48
N PHE A 55 -3.15 30.21 -37.19
CA PHE A 55 -4.35 30.66 -36.51
C PHE A 55 -4.82 31.88 -37.29
N PRO A 56 -6.09 31.91 -37.77
CA PRO A 56 -6.63 33.16 -38.26
C PRO A 56 -6.55 34.14 -37.09
N THR A 57 -5.71 35.17 -37.22
CA THR A 57 -5.81 36.39 -36.41
C THR A 57 -7.10 37.06 -36.84
N ASP A 58 -8.21 36.53 -36.35
CA ASP A 58 -9.51 37.16 -36.41
C ASP A 58 -9.46 38.32 -35.40
N ASP A 59 -8.85 39.42 -35.82
CA ASP A 59 -8.73 40.70 -35.11
C ASP A 59 -10.10 41.41 -34.96
N SER A 60 -11.19 40.62 -34.92
CA SER A 60 -12.55 41.07 -34.72
C SER A 60 -13.35 40.08 -33.87
N SER A 61 -12.72 39.41 -32.90
CA SER A 61 -13.47 39.00 -31.72
C SER A 61 -13.74 40.25 -30.88
N THR A 62 -14.99 40.70 -30.87
CA THR A 62 -15.44 41.59 -29.79
C THR A 62 -15.10 40.85 -28.50
N PRO A 63 -14.34 41.44 -27.55
CA PRO A 63 -14.01 40.74 -26.32
C PRO A 63 -15.32 40.28 -25.70
N LEU A 64 -15.50 38.96 -25.59
CA LEU A 64 -16.57 38.40 -24.77
C LEU A 64 -16.44 39.10 -23.41
N PRO A 65 -17.54 39.57 -22.80
CA PRO A 65 -17.44 40.11 -21.45
C PRO A 65 -16.77 39.03 -20.61
N VAL A 66 -15.56 39.31 -20.14
CA VAL A 66 -14.90 38.49 -19.13
C VAL A 66 -15.95 38.35 -18.03
N PRO A 67 -16.37 37.13 -17.66
CA PRO A 67 -17.31 36.98 -16.57
C PRO A 67 -16.68 37.66 -15.37
N THR A 68 -17.19 38.85 -15.02
CA THR A 68 -16.79 39.55 -13.82
C THR A 68 -17.34 38.70 -12.70
N LEU A 69 -16.47 37.86 -12.13
CA LEU A 69 -16.73 37.20 -10.87
C LEU A 69 -16.91 38.32 -9.85
N ASP A 70 -18.15 38.69 -9.60
CA ASP A 70 -18.54 39.59 -8.52
C ASP A 70 -18.36 38.80 -7.22
N ARG A 71 -17.10 38.60 -6.84
CA ARG A 71 -16.74 38.03 -5.54
C ARG A 71 -17.00 39.15 -4.55
N THR A 72 -17.89 38.91 -3.60
CA THR A 72 -18.05 39.74 -2.42
C THR A 72 -16.66 40.07 -1.87
N SER A 73 -16.40 41.35 -1.55
CA SER A 73 -15.09 41.75 -0.99
C SER A 73 -14.75 40.81 0.18
N PRO A 74 -13.51 40.29 0.28
CA PRO A 74 -13.08 39.43 1.39
C PRO A 74 -13.42 40.04 2.75
N ASP A 75 -13.41 41.38 2.85
CA ASP A 75 -13.75 42.15 4.06
C ASP A 75 -15.20 41.96 4.55
N SER A 76 -16.08 41.34 3.75
CA SER A 76 -17.49 41.10 4.09
C SER A 76 -17.78 39.66 4.53
N ILE A 77 -16.80 38.77 4.46
CA ILE A 77 -16.91 37.38 4.91
C ILE A 77 -16.32 37.32 6.32
N SER A 78 -17.14 36.96 7.30
CA SER A 78 -16.68 36.78 8.68
C SER A 78 -15.57 35.73 8.72
N ALA A 79 -14.40 36.11 9.26
CA ALA A 79 -13.31 35.20 9.55
C ALA A 79 -13.59 34.32 10.77
N ASP A 80 -14.68 34.56 11.51
CA ASP A 80 -14.98 33.88 12.77
C ASP A 80 -15.02 32.35 12.62
N THR A 81 -15.48 31.84 11.46
CA THR A 81 -15.48 30.39 11.20
C THR A 81 -14.06 29.86 11.00
N LEU A 82 -13.22 30.55 10.23
CA LEU A 82 -11.83 30.17 10.03
C LEU A 82 -11.04 30.27 11.35
N ASP A 83 -11.23 31.36 12.08
CA ASP A 83 -10.63 31.56 13.41
C ASP A 83 -11.10 30.48 14.38
N THR A 84 -12.38 30.12 14.38
CA THR A 84 -12.88 29.02 15.20
C THR A 84 -12.21 27.71 14.81
N LEU A 85 -12.12 27.38 13.51
CA LEU A 85 -11.48 26.15 13.04
C LEU A 85 -10.00 26.10 13.42
N ASN A 86 -9.24 27.17 13.20
CA ASN A 86 -7.82 27.26 13.52
C ASN A 86 -7.52 27.19 15.02
N ASN A 87 -8.45 27.64 15.87
CA ASN A 87 -8.27 27.65 17.33
C ASN A 87 -9.00 26.49 18.03
N THR A 88 -9.75 25.65 17.30
CA THR A 88 -10.44 24.50 17.88
C THR A 88 -9.45 23.37 18.08
N LEU A 89 -9.24 22.98 19.34
CA LEU A 89 -8.49 21.77 19.67
C LEU A 89 -9.31 20.55 19.27
N VAL A 90 -8.89 19.87 18.21
CA VAL A 90 -9.39 18.55 17.83
C VAL A 90 -8.46 17.51 18.47
N PRO A 91 -8.89 16.80 19.52
CA PRO A 91 -8.04 15.82 20.16
C PRO A 91 -7.80 14.63 19.24
N GLU A 92 -6.63 14.01 19.37
CA GLU A 92 -6.33 12.73 18.78
C GLU A 92 -7.41 11.69 19.14
N ASN A 93 -7.68 10.78 18.20
CA ASN A 93 -8.56 9.65 18.41
C ASN A 93 -7.91 8.59 19.33
N ASP A 94 -7.94 8.80 20.66
CA ASP A 94 -7.44 7.82 21.66
C ASP A 94 -8.50 6.73 21.95
N PRO A 95 -8.29 5.46 21.56
CA PRO A 95 -9.25 4.40 21.81
C PRO A 95 -9.50 4.11 23.30
N TYR A 96 -8.53 4.33 24.18
CA TYR A 96 -8.72 4.15 25.63
C TYR A 96 -9.66 5.23 26.20
N GLU A 97 -9.50 6.49 25.78
CA GLU A 97 -10.40 7.57 26.16
C GLU A 97 -11.81 7.29 25.66
N LEU A 98 -11.94 6.91 24.39
CA LEU A 98 -13.23 6.59 23.78
C LEU A 98 -13.90 5.38 24.44
N ALA A 99 -13.16 4.33 24.78
CA ALA A 99 -13.68 3.16 25.47
C ALA A 99 -14.22 3.54 26.86
N CYS A 100 -13.50 4.40 27.60
CA CYS A 100 -13.97 4.87 28.90
C CYS A 100 -15.21 5.78 28.75
N ARG A 101 -15.15 6.76 27.85
CA ARG A 101 -16.22 7.76 27.65
C ARG A 101 -17.51 7.16 27.09
N LEU A 102 -17.42 6.29 26.09
CA LEU A 102 -18.57 5.81 25.33
C LEU A 102 -19.04 4.43 25.76
N LYS A 103 -18.16 3.58 26.32
CA LYS A 103 -18.48 2.20 26.72
C LYS A 103 -18.33 1.94 28.23
N ALA A 104 -17.91 2.93 29.02
CA ALA A 104 -17.59 2.78 30.44
C ALA A 104 -16.52 1.71 30.73
N ILE A 105 -15.64 1.45 29.76
CA ILE A 105 -14.48 0.57 29.90
C ILE A 105 -13.27 1.45 30.23
N CYS A 106 -13.06 1.69 31.52
CA CYS A 106 -12.01 2.57 32.04
C CYS A 106 -10.90 1.76 32.72
N ASP A 107 -9.75 2.41 33.01
CA ASP A 107 -8.62 1.84 33.76
C ASP A 107 -8.05 0.54 33.15
N VAL A 108 -8.19 0.36 31.83
CA VAL A 108 -7.61 -0.79 31.13
C VAL A 108 -6.09 -0.60 31.01
N PRO A 109 -5.29 -1.63 31.34
CA PRO A 109 -3.84 -1.58 31.11
C PRO A 109 -3.48 -1.27 29.66
N ARG A 110 -2.49 -0.40 29.46
CA ARG A 110 -1.93 -0.08 28.15
C ARG A 110 -1.04 -1.19 27.58
N THR A 111 -0.75 -2.22 28.37
CA THR A 111 0.01 -3.40 27.97
C THR A 111 -0.77 -4.66 28.30
N VAL A 112 -0.41 -5.76 27.63
CA VAL A 112 -0.87 -7.11 27.95
C VAL A 112 0.32 -7.97 28.38
N PRO A 113 0.11 -9.06 29.14
CA PRO A 113 1.19 -9.99 29.45
C PRO A 113 1.64 -10.73 28.19
N GLY A 114 2.92 -10.56 27.82
CA GLY A 114 3.52 -11.28 26.70
C GLY A 114 3.66 -12.78 26.92
N LYS A 115 3.90 -13.47 25.81
CA LYS A 115 4.11 -14.91 25.75
C LYS A 115 5.39 -15.19 24.96
N ALA A 116 6.25 -16.03 25.50
CA ALA A 116 7.42 -16.49 24.76
C ALA A 116 7.03 -17.59 23.79
N TYR A 117 7.48 -17.47 22.54
CA TYR A 117 7.17 -18.41 21.46
C TYR A 117 8.41 -19.17 20.97
N LYS A 118 8.17 -20.33 20.34
CA LYS A 118 9.17 -21.09 19.59
C LYS A 118 8.55 -21.65 18.31
N VAL A 119 9.40 -21.92 17.32
CA VAL A 119 8.97 -22.55 16.06
C VAL A 119 8.16 -23.83 16.33
N GLY A 120 7.02 -23.95 15.66
CA GLY A 120 6.05 -25.02 15.80
C GLY A 120 4.93 -24.77 16.80
N ASP A 121 5.00 -23.68 17.60
CA ASP A 121 3.87 -23.25 18.42
C ASP A 121 2.70 -22.83 17.53
N LYS A 122 1.48 -22.98 18.08
CA LYS A 122 0.23 -22.60 17.43
C LYS A 122 -0.50 -21.56 18.25
N GLU A 123 -1.15 -20.64 17.56
CA GLU A 123 -1.95 -19.58 18.18
C GLU A 123 -3.18 -19.26 17.32
N ASN A 124 -4.22 -18.72 17.96
CA ASN A 124 -5.37 -18.19 17.24
C ASN A 124 -5.23 -16.68 17.07
N PHE A 125 -5.45 -16.20 15.86
CA PHE A 125 -5.43 -14.78 15.53
C PHE A 125 -6.76 -14.33 14.94
N TRP A 126 -7.23 -13.16 15.34
CA TRP A 126 -8.29 -12.43 14.65
C TRP A 126 -7.75 -11.83 13.37
N ILE A 127 -8.48 -12.03 12.27
CA ILE A 127 -8.26 -11.34 11.00
C ILE A 127 -9.56 -10.69 10.54
N SER A 128 -9.45 -9.69 9.67
CA SER A 128 -10.59 -8.98 9.09
C SER A 128 -10.56 -9.10 7.57
N ASN A 129 -11.73 -9.24 6.96
CA ASN A 129 -11.86 -9.15 5.51
C ASN A 129 -12.15 -7.70 5.09
N SER A 130 -11.26 -7.07 4.33
CA SER A 130 -11.40 -5.67 3.91
C SER A 130 -12.61 -5.41 3.00
N ASP A 131 -13.11 -6.43 2.29
CA ASP A 131 -14.24 -6.27 1.38
C ASP A 131 -15.58 -6.25 2.14
N THR A 132 -15.67 -6.99 3.27
CA THR A 132 -16.92 -7.17 4.03
C THR A 132 -16.91 -6.54 5.42
N ALA A 133 -15.74 -6.14 5.91
CA ALA A 133 -15.49 -5.74 7.30
C ALA A 133 -15.86 -6.82 8.34
N GLU A 134 -15.92 -8.09 7.93
CA GLU A 134 -16.19 -9.21 8.83
C GLU A 134 -14.90 -9.71 9.49
N HIS A 135 -14.98 -9.96 10.80
CA HIS A 135 -13.87 -10.50 11.60
C HIS A 135 -14.08 -11.98 11.89
N HIS A 136 -13.01 -12.76 11.82
CA HIS A 136 -13.01 -14.17 12.21
C HIS A 136 -11.64 -14.59 12.73
N GLN A 137 -11.60 -15.73 13.43
CA GLN A 137 -10.35 -16.28 13.92
C GLN A 137 -9.81 -17.35 12.98
N ILE A 138 -8.49 -17.34 12.81
CA ILE A 138 -7.71 -18.40 12.18
C ILE A 138 -6.79 -19.05 13.22
N THR A 139 -6.37 -20.29 12.97
CA THR A 139 -5.24 -20.90 13.68
C THR A 139 -4.01 -20.81 12.79
N ALA A 140 -2.91 -20.31 13.33
CA ALA A 140 -1.63 -20.22 12.64
C ALA A 140 -0.51 -20.94 13.40
N THR A 141 0.52 -21.37 12.68
CA THR A 141 1.72 -22.01 13.23
C THR A 141 2.92 -21.10 13.02
N LEU A 142 3.75 -20.92 14.05
CA LEU A 142 5.01 -20.17 13.97
C LEU A 142 6.04 -20.98 13.18
N LEU A 143 6.44 -20.49 12.02
CA LEU A 143 7.35 -21.20 11.12
C LEU A 143 8.80 -20.69 11.19
N TYR A 144 8.98 -19.40 11.45
CA TYR A 144 10.31 -18.78 11.46
C TYR A 144 10.38 -17.59 12.42
N ILE A 145 11.57 -17.36 12.96
CA ILE A 145 11.87 -16.32 13.95
C ILE A 145 13.17 -15.64 13.53
N THR A 146 13.14 -14.32 13.40
CA THR A 146 14.33 -13.45 13.35
C THR A 146 14.44 -12.67 14.66
N PRO A 147 15.51 -11.90 14.92
CA PRO A 147 15.61 -11.07 16.13
C PRO A 147 14.44 -10.09 16.38
N HIS A 148 13.80 -9.58 15.33
CA HIS A 148 12.72 -8.58 15.46
C HIS A 148 11.37 -9.02 14.85
N SER A 149 11.23 -10.27 14.38
CA SER A 149 9.95 -10.71 13.83
C SER A 149 9.67 -12.21 13.91
N TYR A 150 8.38 -12.53 13.93
CA TYR A 150 7.83 -13.87 13.84
C TYR A 150 7.05 -14.03 12.54
N PHE A 151 7.24 -15.17 11.85
CA PHE A 151 6.41 -15.54 10.72
C PHE A 151 5.42 -16.65 11.10
N TRP A 152 4.16 -16.27 11.23
CA TRP A 152 3.03 -17.14 11.50
C TRP A 152 2.28 -17.44 10.21
N ALA A 153 2.05 -18.71 9.90
CA ALA A 153 1.26 -19.10 8.73
C ALA A 153 -0.03 -19.80 9.14
N GLU A 154 -1.15 -19.37 8.55
CA GLU A 154 -2.44 -20.03 8.69
C GLU A 154 -2.33 -21.54 8.39
N GLU A 155 -3.02 -22.37 9.18
CA GLU A 155 -3.04 -23.80 8.93
C GLU A 155 -3.58 -24.13 7.52
N GLY A 156 -2.76 -24.82 6.73
CA GLY A 156 -3.09 -25.16 5.35
C GLY A 156 -2.62 -24.16 4.30
N ALA A 157 -2.06 -23.01 4.71
CA ALA A 157 -1.37 -22.11 3.79
C ALA A 157 -0.17 -22.82 3.13
N SER A 158 0.01 -22.61 1.82
CA SER A 158 1.18 -23.10 1.10
C SER A 158 2.33 -22.12 1.30
N VAL A 159 3.40 -22.56 1.94
CA VAL A 159 4.60 -21.76 2.22
C VAL A 159 5.81 -22.49 1.66
N ASP A 160 6.54 -21.86 0.74
CA ASP A 160 7.89 -22.29 0.40
C ASP A 160 8.84 -21.81 1.51
N GLU A 161 9.47 -22.76 2.20
CA GLU A 161 10.33 -22.45 3.35
C GLU A 161 11.54 -21.58 2.96
N GLY A 162 12.06 -21.75 1.74
CA GLY A 162 13.19 -20.99 1.24
C GLY A 162 12.80 -19.54 0.96
N ASP A 163 11.66 -19.32 0.31
CA ASP A 163 11.15 -17.97 0.03
C ASP A 163 10.76 -17.23 1.32
N MET A 164 10.06 -17.90 2.24
CA MET A 164 9.71 -17.34 3.55
C MET A 164 10.95 -16.88 4.33
N LYS A 165 11.98 -17.72 4.40
CA LYS A 165 13.22 -17.36 5.11
C LYS A 165 13.93 -16.19 4.45
N ARG A 166 14.00 -16.17 3.12
CA ARG A 166 14.57 -15.03 2.38
C ARG A 166 13.82 -13.74 2.67
N LEU A 167 12.49 -13.75 2.59
CA LEU A 167 11.66 -12.57 2.88
C LEU A 167 11.93 -12.04 4.29
N MET A 168 11.88 -12.92 5.29
CA MET A 168 12.05 -12.53 6.69
C MET A 168 13.49 -12.12 7.01
N ASP A 169 14.50 -12.79 6.44
CA ASP A 169 15.90 -12.41 6.61
C ASP A 169 16.20 -11.07 5.91
N THR A 170 15.61 -10.79 4.75
CA THR A 170 15.73 -9.49 4.08
C THR A 170 15.01 -8.40 4.86
N PHE A 171 13.83 -8.69 5.42
CA PHE A 171 13.17 -7.76 6.33
C PHE A 171 14.08 -7.40 7.51
N GLU A 172 14.64 -8.40 8.20
CA GLU A 172 15.51 -8.21 9.35
C GLU A 172 16.81 -7.45 9.02
N ASN A 173 17.50 -7.81 7.94
CA ASN A 173 18.87 -7.35 7.69
C ASN A 173 18.94 -6.12 6.78
N GLU A 174 17.86 -5.80 6.06
CA GLU A 174 17.84 -4.71 5.07
C GLU A 174 16.69 -3.74 5.33
N ILE A 175 15.43 -4.19 5.34
CA ILE A 175 14.27 -3.30 5.44
C ILE A 175 14.18 -2.64 6.81
N TYR A 176 14.21 -3.46 7.87
CA TYR A 176 14.11 -3.01 9.26
C TYR A 176 15.15 -1.94 9.62
N PRO A 177 16.47 -2.10 9.35
CA PRO A 177 17.42 -1.04 9.63
C PRO A 177 17.31 0.17 8.70
N THR A 178 16.91 -0.02 7.43
CA THR A 178 16.78 1.10 6.47
C THR A 178 15.63 2.03 6.87
N ASP A 179 14.46 1.46 7.17
CA ASP A 179 13.29 2.24 7.56
C ASP A 179 13.49 2.88 8.93
N ARG A 180 14.11 2.17 9.89
CA ARG A 180 14.40 2.79 11.20
C ARG A 180 15.35 3.97 11.11
N GLU A 181 16.39 3.85 10.30
CA GLU A 181 17.35 4.94 10.09
C GLU A 181 16.68 6.17 9.46
N PHE A 182 15.65 5.98 8.64
CA PHE A 182 14.96 7.06 7.93
C PHE A 182 13.77 7.64 8.70
N PHE A 183 12.86 6.79 9.18
CA PHE A 183 11.56 7.20 9.71
C PHE A 183 11.49 7.22 11.24
N GLY A 184 12.43 6.56 11.94
CA GLY A 184 12.48 6.51 13.40
C GLY A 184 12.24 5.12 13.97
N GLU A 185 11.46 5.03 15.03
CA GLU A 185 11.36 3.81 15.84
C GLU A 185 9.91 3.37 15.98
N GLU A 186 9.65 2.08 15.79
CA GLU A 186 8.37 1.48 16.16
C GLU A 186 8.22 1.36 17.69
N SER A 187 7.01 1.03 18.14
CA SER A 187 6.81 0.68 19.55
C SER A 187 7.56 -0.61 19.88
N ASN A 188 8.64 -0.48 20.67
CA ASN A 188 9.50 -1.61 21.04
C ASN A 188 9.99 -1.51 22.50
N PRO A 189 9.67 -2.48 23.38
CA PRO A 189 8.84 -3.64 23.09
C PRO A 189 7.37 -3.24 22.84
N GLY A 190 6.65 -4.11 22.14
CA GLY A 190 5.26 -3.89 21.75
C GLY A 190 4.27 -3.89 22.91
N ILE A 191 2.97 -3.85 22.59
CA ILE A 191 1.90 -3.82 23.59
C ILE A 191 1.93 -5.02 24.57
N ASP A 192 2.43 -6.17 24.11
CA ASP A 192 2.58 -7.38 24.92
C ASP A 192 3.95 -7.49 25.62
N GLY A 193 4.84 -6.54 25.39
CA GLY A 193 6.20 -6.57 25.91
C GLY A 193 7.14 -7.52 25.14
N ASP A 194 6.74 -8.06 23.98
CA ASP A 194 7.59 -8.78 23.05
C ASP A 194 8.19 -7.79 22.02
N PRO A 195 9.51 -7.84 21.72
CA PRO A 195 10.11 -6.99 20.69
C PRO A 195 9.86 -7.48 19.25
N HIS A 196 9.21 -8.63 19.04
CA HIS A 196 8.99 -9.17 17.71
C HIS A 196 7.69 -8.66 17.08
N ILE A 197 7.78 -8.27 15.81
CA ILE A 197 6.64 -8.01 14.94
C ILE A 197 6.02 -9.34 14.49
N PHE A 198 4.69 -9.45 14.56
CA PHE A 198 3.94 -10.63 14.18
C PHE A 198 3.52 -10.54 12.72
N VAL A 199 4.25 -11.21 11.83
CA VAL A 199 3.86 -11.37 10.42
C VAL A 199 2.92 -12.56 10.31
N ILE A 200 1.63 -12.30 10.08
CA ILE A 200 0.58 -13.30 9.97
C ILE A 200 0.20 -13.51 8.50
N TYR A 201 0.65 -14.62 7.94
CA TYR A 201 0.37 -15.05 6.58
C TYR A 201 -0.97 -15.81 6.51
N ALA A 202 -2.02 -15.12 6.05
CA ALA A 202 -3.41 -15.55 6.14
C ALA A 202 -4.19 -15.42 4.84
N SER A 203 -5.19 -16.28 4.65
CA SER A 203 -6.18 -16.18 3.59
C SER A 203 -7.39 -15.36 4.03
N GLY A 204 -8.21 -14.93 3.07
CA GLY A 204 -9.48 -14.27 3.40
C GLY A 204 -9.39 -12.82 3.87
N LEU A 205 -8.24 -12.15 3.67
CA LEU A 205 -8.05 -10.73 4.04
C LEU A 205 -8.81 -9.74 3.11
N GLY A 206 -9.20 -10.18 1.91
CA GLY A 206 -9.85 -9.33 0.89
C GLY A 206 -9.29 -9.61 -0.50
N ARG A 207 -10.00 -9.25 -1.56
CA ARG A 207 -9.58 -9.62 -2.94
C ARG A 207 -8.34 -8.89 -3.44
N ASN A 208 -8.11 -7.67 -2.98
CA ASN A 208 -7.03 -6.79 -3.45
C ASN A 208 -6.10 -6.36 -2.30
N VAL A 209 -6.00 -7.18 -1.25
CA VAL A 209 -5.12 -6.92 -0.12
C VAL A 209 -3.85 -7.73 -0.31
N ALA A 210 -2.71 -7.04 -0.43
CA ALA A 210 -1.40 -7.67 -0.43
C ALA A 210 -0.93 -7.93 1.00
N GLY A 211 -0.94 -6.87 1.81
CA GLY A 211 -0.76 -6.91 3.26
C GLY A 211 -1.17 -5.57 3.87
N TYR A 212 -1.16 -5.48 5.20
CA TYR A 212 -1.33 -4.23 5.93
C TYR A 212 -0.80 -4.34 7.37
N PHE A 213 -0.32 -3.23 7.93
CA PHE A 213 -0.15 -3.06 9.36
C PHE A 213 -1.51 -2.94 10.05
N ASN A 214 -1.81 -3.86 10.97
CA ASN A 214 -3.06 -3.82 11.71
C ASN A 214 -2.91 -3.04 13.02
N SER A 215 -3.04 -1.72 12.94
CA SER A 215 -2.93 -0.83 14.12
C SER A 215 -3.92 -1.14 15.24
N SER A 216 -5.04 -1.82 14.95
CA SER A 216 -5.99 -2.24 16.01
C SER A 216 -5.39 -3.31 16.93
N ASP A 217 -4.38 -4.05 16.46
CA ASP A 217 -3.70 -5.08 17.26
C ASP A 217 -2.73 -4.48 18.29
N SER A 218 -2.32 -3.21 18.12
CA SER A 218 -1.52 -2.46 19.11
C SER A 218 -2.35 -1.92 20.29
N PHE A 219 -3.53 -2.48 20.56
CA PHE A 219 -4.41 -2.08 21.67
C PHE A 219 -4.86 -3.27 22.51
N ASN A 220 -5.17 -3.03 23.79
CA ASN A 220 -5.69 -4.09 24.65
C ASN A 220 -7.03 -4.63 24.10
N PRO A 221 -7.29 -5.95 24.06
CA PRO A 221 -8.53 -6.51 23.54
C PRO A 221 -9.80 -6.05 24.27
N LEU A 222 -9.68 -5.57 25.51
CA LEU A 222 -10.79 -4.93 26.24
C LEU A 222 -11.19 -3.57 25.63
N VAL A 223 -10.28 -2.90 24.93
CA VAL A 223 -10.49 -1.61 24.24
C VAL A 223 -10.86 -1.85 22.77
N LYS A 224 -10.16 -2.79 22.11
CA LYS A 224 -10.38 -3.19 20.71
C LYS A 224 -10.71 -4.68 20.64
N GLU A 225 -11.99 -5.00 20.50
CA GLU A 225 -12.54 -6.37 20.65
C GLU A 225 -11.82 -7.45 19.81
N PHE A 226 -11.35 -7.10 18.62
CA PHE A 226 -10.66 -8.02 17.70
C PHE A 226 -9.15 -7.80 17.63
N SER A 227 -8.57 -7.11 18.62
CA SER A 227 -7.14 -6.95 18.72
C SER A 227 -6.46 -8.29 19.03
N ASN A 228 -5.39 -8.59 18.31
CA ASN A 228 -4.45 -9.66 18.64
C ASN A 228 -3.49 -9.29 19.78
N ALA A 229 -3.46 -8.02 20.20
CA ALA A 229 -2.57 -7.50 21.23
C ALA A 229 -1.09 -7.73 20.91
N HIS A 230 -0.71 -7.49 19.65
CA HIS A 230 0.64 -7.59 19.10
C HIS A 230 0.82 -6.58 17.97
N GLU A 231 2.04 -6.15 17.73
CA GLU A 231 2.45 -5.34 16.60
C GLU A 231 2.43 -6.24 15.36
N THR A 232 1.36 -6.13 14.57
CA THR A 232 0.99 -7.17 13.59
C THR A 232 1.00 -6.67 12.16
N TYR A 233 1.67 -7.42 11.27
CA TYR A 233 1.47 -7.37 9.82
C TYR A 233 0.56 -8.50 9.39
N MET A 234 -0.52 -8.15 8.69
CA MET A 234 -1.33 -9.12 7.97
C MET A 234 -0.77 -9.24 6.56
N LEU A 235 -0.34 -10.44 6.17
CA LEU A 235 0.17 -10.72 4.81
C LEU A 235 -0.75 -11.73 4.13
N SER A 236 -1.23 -11.41 2.92
CA SER A 236 -2.17 -12.27 2.22
C SER A 236 -1.49 -13.49 1.62
N THR A 237 -2.11 -14.66 1.75
CA THR A 237 -1.71 -15.91 1.08
C THR A 237 -1.79 -15.87 -0.45
N THR A 238 -2.35 -14.80 -1.02
CA THR A 238 -2.29 -14.54 -2.47
C THR A 238 -0.94 -13.99 -2.93
N GLN A 239 -0.11 -13.52 -2.00
CA GLN A 239 1.21 -12.98 -2.32
C GLN A 239 2.24 -14.07 -2.50
N ASN A 240 3.15 -13.85 -3.45
CA ASN A 240 4.30 -14.72 -3.65
C ASN A 240 5.45 -14.24 -2.77
N LEU A 241 5.86 -15.05 -1.79
CA LEU A 241 6.95 -14.72 -0.85
C LEU A 241 8.32 -14.55 -1.54
N ALA A 242 8.47 -14.99 -2.79
CA ALA A 242 9.68 -14.79 -3.59
C ALA A 242 9.70 -13.47 -4.36
N ASP A 243 8.56 -12.80 -4.48
CA ASP A 243 8.39 -11.63 -5.35
C ASP A 243 8.79 -10.35 -4.60
N GLU A 244 9.64 -9.53 -5.22
CA GLU A 244 10.09 -8.24 -4.67
C GLU A 244 8.92 -7.32 -4.32
N TYR A 245 7.77 -7.46 -5.01
CA TYR A 245 6.55 -6.77 -4.63
C TYR A 245 6.16 -7.02 -3.16
N THR A 246 6.26 -8.26 -2.69
CA THR A 246 5.96 -8.63 -1.29
C THR A 246 6.94 -7.98 -0.32
N TYR A 247 8.19 -7.79 -0.72
CA TYR A 247 9.23 -7.15 0.10
C TYR A 247 8.94 -5.65 0.22
N GLY A 248 8.55 -5.02 -0.90
CA GLY A 248 8.07 -3.65 -0.92
C GLY A 248 6.85 -3.45 -0.02
N VAL A 249 5.90 -4.39 0.00
CA VAL A 249 4.76 -4.33 0.94
C VAL A 249 5.25 -4.32 2.40
N LEU A 250 6.21 -5.16 2.79
CA LEU A 250 6.74 -5.14 4.16
C LEU A 250 7.43 -3.81 4.51
N ALA A 251 8.19 -3.22 3.57
CA ALA A 251 8.77 -1.89 3.76
C ALA A 251 7.69 -0.81 3.94
N HIS A 252 6.67 -0.82 3.07
CA HIS A 252 5.55 0.11 3.15
C HIS A 252 4.83 0.05 4.52
N GLU A 253 4.48 -1.17 4.96
CA GLU A 253 3.74 -1.35 6.21
C GLU A 253 4.59 -1.07 7.46
N PHE A 254 5.92 -1.17 7.36
CA PHE A 254 6.80 -0.83 8.47
C PHE A 254 6.89 0.68 8.71
N VAL A 255 6.86 1.49 7.64
CA VAL A 255 6.70 2.94 7.78
C VAL A 255 5.43 3.28 8.56
N HIS A 256 4.29 2.66 8.23
CA HIS A 256 3.03 2.88 8.96
C HIS A 256 3.15 2.51 10.44
N MET A 257 3.85 1.42 10.76
CA MET A 257 4.06 1.00 12.15
C MET A 257 4.96 1.97 12.93
N ILE A 258 6.02 2.49 12.32
CA ILE A 258 6.90 3.52 12.91
C ILE A 258 6.10 4.80 13.15
N GLN A 259 5.39 5.28 12.12
CA GLN A 259 4.55 6.48 12.21
C GLN A 259 3.47 6.32 13.28
N PHE A 260 2.88 5.14 13.41
CA PHE A 260 1.91 4.88 14.47
C PHE A 260 2.50 5.00 15.89
N ALA A 261 3.81 4.86 16.08
CA ALA A 261 4.45 5.08 17.36
C ALA A 261 4.76 6.56 17.63
N SER A 262 5.06 7.34 16.58
CA SER A 262 5.48 8.74 16.69
C SER A 262 4.33 9.75 16.55
N ASP A 263 3.48 9.59 15.53
CA ASP A 263 2.34 10.45 15.22
C ASP A 263 1.21 9.67 14.53
N ARG A 264 0.17 9.35 15.30
CA ARG A 264 -0.97 8.55 14.81
C ARG A 264 -2.07 9.38 14.15
N ASN A 265 -1.98 10.72 14.20
CA ASN A 265 -3.04 11.60 13.74
C ASN A 265 -2.69 12.40 12.49
N ASP A 266 -1.56 12.11 11.84
CA ASP A 266 -1.22 12.74 10.58
C ASP A 266 -2.17 12.32 9.44
N VAL A 267 -2.16 13.10 8.37
CA VAL A 267 -3.07 12.98 7.24
C VAL A 267 -2.61 11.91 6.25
N SER A 268 -3.58 11.23 5.63
CA SER A 268 -3.31 10.07 4.76
C SER A 268 -2.32 10.35 3.63
N TRP A 269 -2.31 11.55 3.04
CA TRP A 269 -1.42 11.81 1.92
C TRP A 269 0.06 11.83 2.34
N LEU A 270 0.38 12.33 3.55
CA LEU A 270 1.74 12.27 4.09
C LEU A 270 2.12 10.86 4.49
N GLY A 271 1.25 10.17 5.27
CA GLY A 271 1.52 8.80 5.72
C GLY A 271 1.74 7.83 4.56
N GLU A 272 0.81 7.78 3.61
CA GLU A 272 0.90 6.89 2.44
C GLU A 272 2.03 7.30 1.50
N GLY A 273 2.28 8.61 1.34
CA GLY A 273 3.39 9.10 0.54
C GLY A 273 4.75 8.69 1.12
N PHE A 274 4.94 8.82 2.43
CA PHE A 274 6.18 8.37 3.10
C PHE A 274 6.32 6.86 3.09
N ALA A 275 5.22 6.11 3.19
CA ALA A 275 5.25 4.66 3.04
C ALA A 275 5.74 4.24 1.64
N GLU A 276 5.36 4.95 0.56
CA GLU A 276 5.94 4.76 -0.78
C GLU A 276 7.41 5.22 -0.87
N VAL A 277 7.81 6.28 -0.13
CA VAL A 277 9.24 6.64 0.01
C VAL A 277 10.01 5.51 0.69
N GLY A 278 9.42 4.82 1.68
CA GLY A 278 9.99 3.64 2.33
C GLY A 278 10.28 2.51 1.33
N VAL A 279 9.31 2.19 0.47
CA VAL A 279 9.50 1.25 -0.65
C VAL A 279 10.67 1.68 -1.54
N PHE A 280 10.72 2.95 -1.92
CA PHE A 280 11.73 3.51 -2.81
C PHE A 280 13.14 3.49 -2.23
N ILE A 281 13.34 3.90 -0.96
CA ILE A 281 14.68 3.94 -0.34
C ILE A 281 15.22 2.53 -0.08
N ASN A 282 14.35 1.53 0.07
CA ASN A 282 14.72 0.11 0.12
C ASN A 282 15.02 -0.48 -1.27
N GLY A 283 14.84 0.30 -2.35
CA GLY A 283 15.18 -0.10 -3.71
C GLY A 283 14.13 -0.97 -4.41
N TYR A 284 12.90 -1.04 -3.88
CA TYR A 284 11.81 -1.79 -4.50
C TYR A 284 10.98 -0.91 -5.45
N ASP A 285 10.21 -1.56 -6.34
CA ASP A 285 9.30 -0.88 -7.26
C ASP A 285 8.05 -0.38 -6.51
N VAL A 286 7.74 0.92 -6.64
CA VAL A 286 6.57 1.61 -6.06
C VAL A 286 5.25 1.31 -6.81
N GLY A 287 5.27 0.38 -7.78
CA GLY A 287 4.06 -0.20 -8.36
C GLY A 287 3.36 0.67 -9.41
N GLY A 288 4.06 1.68 -9.96
CA GLY A 288 3.61 2.47 -11.11
C GLY A 288 2.47 3.47 -10.84
N LYS A 289 2.13 3.71 -9.56
CA LYS A 289 1.08 4.67 -9.16
C LYS A 289 1.45 6.10 -9.56
N ASP A 290 2.74 6.43 -9.54
CA ASP A 290 3.35 7.65 -10.04
C ASP A 290 3.08 7.86 -11.54
N TRP A 291 3.28 6.82 -12.36
CA TRP A 291 3.01 6.88 -13.80
C TRP A 291 1.53 7.15 -14.07
N VAL A 292 0.63 6.46 -13.35
CA VAL A 292 -0.82 6.67 -13.47
C VAL A 292 -1.19 8.12 -13.13
N TYR A 293 -0.65 8.69 -12.05
CA TYR A 293 -0.86 10.09 -11.70
C TYR A 293 -0.39 11.04 -12.81
N THR A 294 0.81 10.84 -13.36
CA THR A 294 1.35 11.74 -14.40
C THR A 294 0.53 11.76 -15.70
N SER A 295 -0.28 10.72 -15.94
CA SER A 295 -1.19 10.67 -17.09
C SER A 295 -2.40 11.61 -16.97
N ASN A 296 -2.80 11.97 -15.74
CA ASN A 296 -3.89 12.91 -15.45
C ASN A 296 -3.63 13.63 -14.10
N PRO A 297 -2.78 14.67 -14.07
CA PRO A 297 -2.26 15.22 -12.83
C PRO A 297 -3.17 16.26 -12.16
N ASP A 298 -4.38 16.51 -12.68
CA ASP A 298 -5.35 17.46 -12.11
C ASP A 298 -6.03 16.86 -10.87
N LEU A 299 -5.22 16.71 -9.81
CA LEU A 299 -5.55 16.10 -8.54
C LEU A 299 -5.01 16.98 -7.41
N GLN A 300 -5.80 17.16 -6.35
CA GLN A 300 -5.36 17.90 -5.17
C GLN A 300 -4.44 17.03 -4.30
N LEU A 301 -3.24 17.52 -3.98
CA LEU A 301 -2.24 16.80 -3.18
C LEU A 301 -2.77 16.45 -1.77
N THR A 302 -3.35 17.44 -1.10
CA THR A 302 -3.79 17.32 0.30
C THR A 302 -5.17 16.70 0.46
N THR A 303 -5.60 15.88 -0.50
CA THR A 303 -6.88 15.18 -0.43
C THR A 303 -6.70 13.69 -0.67
N TRP A 304 -7.59 12.91 -0.09
CA TRP A 304 -7.68 11.48 -0.30
C TRP A 304 -9.10 11.15 -0.72
N GLY A 305 -9.27 10.27 -1.70
CA GLY A 305 -10.60 9.92 -2.20
C GLY A 305 -11.40 9.13 -1.17
N ASP A 306 -12.71 9.41 -1.09
CA ASP A 306 -13.68 8.69 -0.26
C ASP A 306 -13.82 7.20 -0.65
N SER A 307 -13.32 6.81 -1.81
CA SER A 307 -13.35 5.44 -2.35
C SER A 307 -11.94 4.88 -2.51
N VAL A 308 -11.63 3.87 -1.69
CA VAL A 308 -10.33 3.15 -1.68
C VAL A 308 -9.91 2.68 -3.08
N SER A 309 -10.86 2.27 -3.93
CA SER A 309 -10.58 1.75 -5.28
C SER A 309 -10.06 2.78 -6.29
N ASN A 310 -10.10 4.07 -5.98
CA ASN A 310 -9.65 5.13 -6.90
C ASN A 310 -8.45 5.93 -6.37
N ASN A 311 -7.79 5.45 -5.30
CA ASN A 311 -6.73 6.22 -4.63
C ASN A 311 -5.34 6.07 -5.24
N GLY A 312 -5.15 5.16 -6.22
CA GLY A 312 -3.86 4.95 -6.89
C GLY A 312 -3.15 6.24 -7.34
N PRO A 313 -3.83 7.18 -8.04
CA PRO A 313 -3.23 8.47 -8.39
C PRO A 313 -2.83 9.34 -7.19
N HIS A 314 -3.53 9.27 -6.06
CA HIS A 314 -3.18 10.03 -4.85
C HIS A 314 -1.87 9.52 -4.22
N TYR A 315 -1.69 8.20 -4.17
CA TYR A 315 -0.40 7.60 -3.78
C TYR A 315 0.73 8.10 -4.69
N GLY A 316 0.54 8.04 -6.02
CA GLY A 316 1.54 8.50 -6.98
C GLY A 316 1.89 9.98 -6.83
N GLN A 317 0.89 10.82 -6.60
CA GLN A 317 1.08 12.25 -6.37
C GLN A 317 1.86 12.52 -5.07
N ALA A 318 1.48 11.90 -3.96
CA ALA A 318 2.13 12.06 -2.67
C ALA A 318 3.58 11.56 -2.69
N PHE A 319 3.81 10.38 -3.28
CA PHE A 319 5.14 9.83 -3.51
C PHE A 319 6.03 10.78 -4.32
N LEU A 320 5.54 11.30 -5.45
CA LEU A 320 6.33 12.23 -6.28
C LEU A 320 6.63 13.55 -5.56
N PHE A 321 5.70 14.05 -4.75
CA PHE A 321 5.94 15.23 -3.93
C PHE A 321 7.04 15.00 -2.90
N LEU A 322 6.97 13.91 -2.13
CA LEU A 322 7.93 13.62 -1.07
C LEU A 322 9.30 13.18 -1.61
N THR A 323 9.35 12.48 -2.74
CA THR A 323 10.63 12.21 -3.41
C THR A 323 11.24 13.47 -4.02
N TYR A 324 10.44 14.41 -4.54
CA TYR A 324 10.93 15.73 -4.92
C TYR A 324 11.47 16.49 -3.70
N PHE A 325 10.78 16.44 -2.56
CA PHE A 325 11.24 17.06 -1.32
C PHE A 325 12.58 16.47 -0.89
N LEU A 326 12.71 15.14 -0.90
CA LEU A 326 13.93 14.41 -0.61
C LEU A 326 15.08 14.80 -1.54
N ASP A 327 14.85 14.83 -2.85
CA ASP A 327 15.88 15.23 -3.83
C ASP A 327 16.31 16.69 -3.65
N ARG A 328 15.35 17.59 -3.40
CA ARG A 328 15.59 19.04 -3.42
C ARG A 328 16.18 19.58 -2.12
N PHE A 329 15.75 19.03 -0.98
CA PHE A 329 16.08 19.50 0.36
C PHE A 329 16.97 18.51 1.14
N GLY A 330 17.07 17.27 0.68
CA GLY A 330 17.95 16.26 1.25
C GLY A 330 17.30 15.44 2.36
N GLU A 331 18.05 14.43 2.81
CA GLU A 331 17.63 13.46 3.80
C GLU A 331 17.29 14.10 5.15
N ASP A 332 18.16 14.99 5.67
CA ASP A 332 17.95 15.65 6.98
C ASP A 332 16.61 16.41 7.05
N ALA A 333 16.26 17.15 5.99
CA ALA A 333 15.00 17.87 5.93
C ALA A 333 13.81 16.92 5.83
N THR A 334 13.95 15.83 5.10
CA THR A 334 12.87 14.85 4.90
C THR A 334 12.60 14.05 6.18
N LYS A 335 13.67 13.67 6.89
CA LYS A 335 13.62 13.10 8.25
C LYS A 335 12.94 14.04 9.23
N ALA A 336 13.25 15.33 9.16
CA ALA A 336 12.60 16.34 9.98
C ALA A 336 11.10 16.45 9.66
N LEU A 337 10.71 16.39 8.39
CA LEU A 337 9.31 16.46 7.97
C LEU A 337 8.49 15.27 8.49
N THR A 338 8.96 14.03 8.29
CA THR A 338 8.25 12.84 8.78
C THR A 338 8.22 12.73 10.31
N SER A 339 9.08 13.47 11.02
CA SER A 339 9.12 13.51 12.49
C SER A 339 8.41 14.73 13.08
N ASN A 340 7.82 15.58 12.23
CA ASN A 340 7.15 16.80 12.65
C ASN A 340 5.77 16.43 13.24
N PRO A 341 5.43 16.84 14.48
CA PRO A 341 4.16 16.51 15.12
C PRO A 341 2.97 17.37 14.64
N GLU A 342 3.24 18.39 13.82
CA GLU A 342 2.18 19.10 13.11
C GLU A 342 1.64 18.22 11.97
N ASN A 343 0.38 18.43 11.59
CA ASN A 343 -0.26 17.61 10.55
C ASN A 343 -0.37 18.38 9.23
N ASP A 344 -0.46 17.62 8.13
CA ASP A 344 -0.78 18.16 6.79
C ASP A 344 0.21 19.26 6.35
N ILE A 345 -0.25 20.26 5.59
CA ILE A 345 0.60 21.32 5.04
C ILE A 345 1.36 22.12 6.12
N SER A 346 0.86 22.17 7.35
CA SER A 346 1.55 22.87 8.45
C SER A 346 2.91 22.23 8.74
N SER A 347 3.03 20.90 8.69
CA SER A 347 4.31 20.23 8.90
C SER A 347 5.31 20.53 7.80
N VAL A 348 4.83 20.67 6.56
CA VAL A 348 5.64 21.05 5.39
C VAL A 348 6.13 22.49 5.50
N ASP A 349 5.28 23.43 5.93
CA ASP A 349 5.63 24.84 6.05
C ASP A 349 6.59 25.11 7.23
N ASP A 350 6.50 24.31 8.29
CA ASP A 350 7.29 24.44 9.52
C ASP A 350 8.63 23.68 9.49
N THR A 351 8.90 22.90 8.44
CA THR A 351 10.16 22.14 8.23
C THR A 351 11.04 22.81 7.18
#